data_AF-X0YHA1-F1
#
_entry.id   AF-X0YHA1-F1
#
_cell.length_a   1.000
_cell.length_b   1.000
_cell.length_c   1.000
_cell.angle_alpha   90.00
_cell.angle_beta   90.00
_cell.angle_gamma   90.00
#
_symmetry.space_group_name_H-M   'P 1'
#
loop_
_entity.id
_entity.type
_entity.pdbx_description
1 polymer ?
#
loop_
_entity_poly.entity_id
_entity_poly.type
_entity_poly.pdbx_seq_one_letter_code
_entity_poly.pdbx_strand_id
1 'polypeptide(L)'
;MSEWKEKHPLVEVEEPNLVEETFPHCLPPLIRFEAPVVEYIDGRAVEFDPKALKTRDIHVTDTTFRDGQQARPPYTVDQMVHIYDLISRLGGPNGVVRQTEFFLYTKNDREALDRCRALGHRYPECTGWIRAVKGDFRLVTECGLKETGML
;
A
#
# COMPACT_ATOMS: atom_id res chain seq x y z
N MET A 1 -16.92 -31.91 -31.19
CA MET A 1 -18.10 -31.70 -30.31
C MET A 1 -17.68 -32.14 -28.92
N SER A 2 -17.54 -31.20 -27.98
CA SER A 2 -16.92 -31.44 -26.67
C SER A 2 -17.94 -32.02 -25.69
N GLU A 3 -17.84 -33.32 -25.39
CA GLU A 3 -18.52 -34.00 -24.29
C GLU A 3 -17.69 -33.87 -23.01
N TRP A 4 -17.84 -32.75 -22.30
CA TRP A 4 -17.41 -32.65 -20.90
C TRP A 4 -18.54 -31.99 -20.10
N LYS A 5 -19.56 -32.78 -19.77
CA LYS A 5 -20.47 -32.45 -18.67
C LYS A 5 -20.00 -33.22 -17.46
N GLU A 6 -19.13 -32.62 -16.65
CA GLU A 6 -18.90 -33.13 -15.29
C GLU A 6 -20.25 -33.22 -14.59
N LYS A 7 -20.60 -34.44 -14.16
CA LYS A 7 -21.80 -34.66 -13.36
C LYS A 7 -21.47 -34.20 -11.94
N HIS A 8 -22.00 -33.06 -11.52
CA HIS A 8 -21.98 -32.65 -10.12
C HIS A 8 -23.19 -33.30 -9.43
N PRO A 9 -23.02 -34.40 -8.66
CA PRO A 9 -24.13 -35.02 -7.96
C PRO A 9 -24.73 -34.02 -6.96
N LEU A 10 -26.06 -33.96 -6.90
CA LEU A 10 -26.75 -33.21 -5.86
C LEU A 10 -26.48 -33.89 -4.51
N VAL A 11 -25.91 -33.14 -3.59
CA VAL A 11 -25.66 -33.57 -2.21
C VAL A 11 -26.73 -32.93 -1.34
N GLU A 12 -27.61 -33.75 -0.75
CA GLU A 12 -28.51 -33.27 0.30
C GLU A 12 -27.72 -33.07 1.59
N VAL A 13 -27.86 -31.89 2.18
CA VAL A 13 -27.19 -31.48 3.43
C VAL A 13 -28.23 -30.87 4.35
N GLU A 14 -28.07 -31.07 5.66
CA GLU A 14 -29.00 -30.55 6.68
C GLU A 14 -28.89 -29.02 6.85
N GLU A 15 -27.72 -28.45 6.54
CA GLU A 15 -27.42 -27.03 6.70
C GLU A 15 -26.67 -26.47 5.47
N PRO A 16 -26.83 -25.17 5.15
CA PRO A 16 -26.12 -24.55 4.04
C PRO A 16 -24.62 -24.37 4.34
N ASN A 17 -23.77 -24.61 3.33
CA ASN A 17 -22.37 -24.20 3.41
C ASN A 17 -22.25 -22.69 3.18
N LEU A 18 -22.04 -21.94 4.26
CA LEU A 18 -21.91 -20.48 4.24
C LEU A 18 -20.55 -19.98 3.72
N VAL A 19 -19.59 -20.89 3.52
CA VAL A 19 -18.24 -20.58 3.01
C VAL A 19 -17.55 -19.48 3.85
N GLU A 20 -17.73 -19.53 5.17
CA GLU A 20 -17.29 -18.50 6.11
C GLU A 20 -15.77 -18.28 6.11
N GLU A 21 -15.01 -19.30 5.68
CA GLU A 21 -13.56 -19.17 5.48
C GLU A 21 -13.19 -18.14 4.40
N THR A 22 -14.06 -17.95 3.39
CA THR A 22 -13.91 -16.93 2.36
C THR A 22 -14.73 -15.69 2.70
N PHE A 23 -15.93 -15.87 3.28
CA PHE A 23 -16.87 -14.79 3.57
C PHE A 23 -17.18 -14.73 5.06
N PRO A 24 -16.28 -14.19 5.90
CA PRO A 24 -16.46 -14.19 7.35
C PRO A 24 -17.54 -13.19 7.85
N HIS A 25 -18.21 -12.47 6.95
CA HIS A 25 -19.29 -11.50 7.20
C HIS A 25 -18.96 -10.32 8.12
N CYS A 26 -17.75 -10.27 8.70
CA CYS A 26 -17.21 -9.16 9.49
C CYS A 26 -16.00 -8.48 8.82
N LEU A 27 -15.45 -9.08 7.75
CA LEU A 27 -14.36 -8.57 6.95
C LEU A 27 -14.75 -8.64 5.46
N PRO A 28 -14.07 -7.88 4.60
CA PRO A 28 -14.10 -8.14 3.16
C PRO A 28 -13.77 -9.62 2.85
N PRO A 29 -14.24 -10.16 1.72
CA PRO A 29 -13.95 -11.53 1.34
C PRO A 29 -12.44 -11.82 1.36
N LEU A 30 -12.06 -12.94 1.98
CA LEU A 30 -10.67 -13.35 2.12
C LEU A 30 -10.20 -14.05 0.85
N ILE A 31 -8.97 -13.75 0.44
CA ILE A 31 -8.29 -14.49 -0.62
C ILE A 31 -7.74 -15.79 -0.02
N ARG A 32 -8.10 -16.93 -0.61
CA ARG A 32 -7.58 -18.23 -0.22
C ARG A 32 -6.38 -18.60 -1.09
N PHE A 33 -5.33 -19.09 -0.44
CA PHE A 33 -4.17 -19.68 -1.09
C PHE A 33 -4.20 -21.19 -0.85
N GLU A 34 -4.16 -21.98 -1.92
CA GLU A 34 -4.29 -23.45 -1.85
C GLU A 34 -2.96 -24.13 -1.47
N ALA A 35 -1.83 -23.50 -1.80
CA ALA A 35 -0.49 -24.03 -1.57
C ALA A 35 0.51 -22.88 -1.28
N PRO A 36 1.69 -23.20 -0.70
CA PRO A 36 2.80 -22.26 -0.65
C PRO A 36 3.17 -21.76 -2.04
N VAL A 37 3.61 -20.51 -2.13
CA VAL A 37 4.19 -19.96 -3.36
C VAL A 37 5.63 -20.45 -3.45
N VAL A 38 6.00 -21.07 -4.58
CA VAL A 38 7.37 -21.54 -4.83
C VAL A 38 8.00 -20.63 -5.86
N GLU A 39 9.10 -19.96 -5.49
CA GLU A 39 9.93 -19.23 -6.44
C GLU A 39 11.32 -19.87 -6.54
N TYR A 40 11.93 -19.79 -7.72
CA TYR A 40 13.30 -20.26 -7.93
C TYR A 40 14.27 -19.08 -7.90
N ILE A 41 15.01 -18.95 -6.81
CA ILE A 41 16.02 -17.90 -6.60
C ILE A 41 17.39 -18.56 -6.67
N ASP A 42 18.24 -18.10 -7.60
CA ASP A 42 19.57 -18.67 -7.86
C ASP A 42 19.54 -20.21 -8.09
N GLY A 43 18.51 -20.69 -8.79
CA GLY A 43 18.32 -22.11 -9.10
C GLY A 43 17.87 -22.97 -7.91
N ARG A 44 17.54 -22.36 -6.75
CA ARG A 44 17.01 -23.06 -5.57
C ARG A 44 15.54 -22.75 -5.41
N ALA A 45 14.73 -23.77 -5.11
CA ALA A 45 13.34 -23.57 -4.76
C ALA A 45 13.24 -22.94 -3.36
N VAL A 46 12.52 -21.84 -3.27
CA VAL A 46 12.22 -21.11 -2.03
C VAL A 46 10.71 -21.10 -1.86
N GLU A 47 10.24 -21.64 -0.73
CA GLU A 47 8.83 -21.69 -0.39
C GLU A 47 8.43 -20.50 0.49
N PHE A 48 7.33 -19.84 0.11
CA PHE A 48 6.69 -18.79 0.87
C PHE A 48 5.29 -19.25 1.25
N ASP A 49 5.04 -19.44 2.56
CA ASP A 49 3.70 -19.70 3.07
C ASP A 49 2.93 -18.37 3.25
N PRO A 50 1.86 -18.12 2.47
CA PRO A 50 1.06 -16.90 2.61
C PRO A 50 0.41 -16.77 4.00
N LYS A 51 0.23 -17.87 4.74
CA LYS A 51 -0.29 -17.80 6.12
C LYS A 51 0.63 -17.04 7.05
N ALA A 52 1.94 -17.05 6.79
CA ALA A 52 2.91 -16.28 7.57
C ALA A 52 2.64 -14.77 7.48
N LEU A 53 2.01 -14.27 6.40
CA LEU A 53 1.66 -12.85 6.26
C LEU A 53 0.73 -12.36 7.38
N LYS A 54 -0.13 -13.24 7.94
CA LYS A 54 -1.07 -12.88 9.01
C LYS A 54 -0.38 -12.42 10.30
N THR A 55 0.87 -12.82 10.52
CA THR A 55 1.65 -12.50 11.71
C THR A 55 2.79 -11.54 11.43
N ARG A 56 2.97 -11.11 10.18
CA ARG A 56 4.01 -10.14 9.83
C ARG A 56 3.54 -8.74 10.20
N ASP A 57 4.50 -7.91 10.57
CA ASP A 57 4.28 -6.47 10.69
C ASP A 57 4.22 -5.88 9.28
N ILE A 58 2.99 -5.75 8.75
CA ILE A 58 2.73 -5.23 7.41
C ILE A 58 2.24 -3.80 7.54
N HIS A 59 2.85 -2.91 6.76
CA HIS A 59 2.51 -1.50 6.69
C HIS A 59 2.07 -1.11 5.29
N VAL A 60 1.32 -0.01 5.21
CA VAL A 60 0.97 0.66 3.97
C VAL A 60 1.92 1.84 3.77
N THR A 61 2.52 1.93 2.59
CA THR A 61 3.17 3.15 2.11
C THR A 61 2.20 3.84 1.16
N ASP A 62 1.82 5.07 1.49
CA ASP A 62 0.88 5.86 0.72
C ASP A 62 1.61 6.68 -0.35
N THR A 63 1.10 6.64 -1.58
CA THR A 63 1.65 7.41 -2.72
C THR A 63 0.65 8.43 -3.26
N THR A 64 -0.33 8.86 -2.45
CA THR A 64 -1.37 9.82 -2.86
C THR A 64 -0.79 11.12 -3.42
N PHE A 65 0.29 11.64 -2.84
CA PHE A 65 0.96 12.87 -3.30
C PHE A 65 2.06 12.63 -4.34
N ARG A 66 2.17 11.41 -4.86
CA ARG A 66 3.06 11.01 -5.96
C ARG A 66 2.21 10.45 -7.10
N ASP A 67 1.79 9.20 -7.00
CA ASP A 67 0.99 8.53 -8.04
C ASP A 67 -0.42 9.10 -8.14
N GLY A 68 -1.04 9.41 -7.00
CA GLY A 68 -2.39 9.98 -6.98
C GLY A 68 -2.48 11.30 -7.75
N GLN A 69 -1.43 12.12 -7.72
CA GLN A 69 -1.35 13.37 -8.48
C GLN A 69 -1.24 13.16 -10.00
N GLN A 70 -0.81 11.98 -10.47
CA GLN A 70 -0.72 11.68 -11.90
C GLN A 70 -2.09 11.30 -12.51
N ALA A 71 -3.05 10.90 -11.68
CA ALA A 71 -4.36 10.41 -12.14
C ALA A 71 -5.47 11.48 -12.18
N ARG A 72 -5.25 12.67 -11.60
CA ARG A 72 -6.28 13.71 -11.38
C ARG A 72 -5.68 15.11 -11.57
N PRO A 73 -6.51 16.17 -11.69
CA PRO A 73 -6.01 17.54 -11.61
C PRO A 73 -5.18 17.76 -10.34
N PRO A 74 -4.09 18.54 -10.38
CA PRO A 74 -3.22 18.75 -9.22
C PRO A 74 -3.98 19.27 -8.00
N TYR A 75 -3.66 18.73 -6.83
CA TYR A 75 -4.20 19.21 -5.56
C TYR A 75 -3.62 20.58 -5.21
N THR A 76 -4.40 21.42 -4.55
CA THR A 76 -3.84 22.60 -3.88
C THR A 76 -3.08 22.17 -2.63
N VAL A 77 -2.15 23.02 -2.17
CA VAL A 77 -1.39 22.75 -0.94
C VAL A 77 -2.31 22.51 0.26
N ASP A 78 -3.38 23.29 0.41
CA ASP A 78 -4.35 23.11 1.50
C ASP A 78 -5.09 21.77 1.42
N GLN A 79 -5.42 21.32 0.20
CA GLN A 79 -6.02 19.99 -0.01
C GLN A 79 -5.05 18.89 0.37
N MET A 80 -3.76 19.00 -0.03
CA MET A 80 -2.75 18.00 0.33
C MET A 80 -2.57 17.90 1.84
N VAL A 81 -2.46 19.03 2.54
CA VAL A 81 -2.34 19.06 4.01
C VAL A 81 -3.56 18.45 4.68
N HIS A 82 -4.76 18.76 4.19
CA HIS A 82 -5.99 18.18 4.73
C HIS A 82 -6.06 16.66 4.50
N ILE A 83 -5.72 16.20 3.29
CA ILE A 83 -5.70 14.76 2.96
C ILE A 83 -4.64 14.04 3.81
N TYR A 84 -3.45 14.61 4.00
CA TYR A 84 -2.41 14.04 4.84
C TYR A 84 -2.87 13.86 6.29
N ASP A 85 -3.56 14.86 6.85
CA ASP A 85 -4.16 14.75 8.18
C ASP A 85 -5.18 13.60 8.28
N LEU A 86 -6.03 13.46 7.26
CA LEU A 86 -6.98 12.35 7.18
C LEU A 86 -6.30 10.99 7.05
N ILE A 87 -5.21 10.89 6.28
CA ILE A 87 -4.40 9.67 6.14
C ILE A 87 -3.75 9.30 7.47
N SER A 88 -3.21 10.28 8.22
CA SER A 88 -2.68 10.04 9.57
C SER A 88 -3.76 9.48 10.51
N ARG A 89 -4.95 10.09 10.50
CA ARG A 89 -6.09 9.62 11.29
C ARG A 89 -6.54 8.21 10.89
N LEU A 90 -6.52 7.89 9.60
CA LEU A 90 -6.84 6.56 9.08
C LEU A 90 -5.81 5.51 9.52
N GLY A 91 -4.51 5.83 9.45
CA GLY A 91 -3.42 4.94 9.85
C GLY A 91 -3.33 4.70 11.37
N GLY A 92 -3.87 5.63 12.16
CA GLY A 92 -3.95 5.54 13.62
C GLY A 92 -2.59 5.60 14.31
N PRO A 93 -2.57 5.51 15.66
CA PRO A 93 -1.35 5.68 16.45
C PRO A 93 -0.30 4.57 16.23
N ASN A 94 -0.73 3.42 15.70
CA ASN A 94 0.15 2.31 15.39
C ASN A 94 0.88 2.47 14.05
N GLY A 95 0.52 3.48 13.25
CA GLY A 95 1.19 3.78 11.98
C GLY A 95 0.98 2.69 10.93
N VAL A 96 -0.27 2.22 10.77
CA VAL A 96 -0.63 1.26 9.71
C VAL A 96 -0.31 1.86 8.34
N VAL A 97 -0.61 3.15 8.14
CA VAL A 97 0.01 3.93 7.07
C VAL A 97 1.30 4.51 7.61
N ARG A 98 2.43 3.95 7.15
CA ARG A 98 3.73 4.17 7.75
C ARG A 98 4.43 5.39 7.17
N GLN A 99 4.33 5.56 5.86
CA GLN A 99 4.99 6.60 5.09
C GLN A 99 4.03 7.15 4.06
N THR A 100 4.25 8.41 3.69
CA THR A 100 3.58 9.06 2.56
C THR A 100 4.65 9.71 1.69
N GLU A 101 4.65 9.35 0.41
CA GLU A 101 5.61 9.87 -0.58
C GLU A 101 5.12 11.18 -1.21
N PHE A 102 6.03 12.15 -1.29
CA PHE A 102 5.82 13.44 -1.95
C PHE A 102 6.75 13.62 -3.16
N PHE A 103 6.26 14.28 -4.21
CA PHE A 103 7.14 14.89 -5.19
C PHE A 103 7.93 16.05 -4.56
N LEU A 104 9.09 16.39 -5.15
CA LEU A 104 9.98 17.43 -4.63
C LEU A 104 10.33 18.51 -5.66
N TYR A 105 9.66 18.51 -6.82
CA TYR A 105 10.12 19.24 -8.00
C TYR A 105 9.62 20.69 -8.05
N THR A 106 8.37 20.93 -7.65
CA THR A 106 7.79 22.27 -7.67
C THR A 106 7.88 22.94 -6.30
N LYS A 107 7.68 24.26 -6.28
CA LYS A 107 7.60 25.02 -5.03
C LYS A 107 6.41 24.54 -4.19
N ASN A 108 5.28 24.26 -4.83
CA ASN A 108 4.06 23.81 -4.16
C ASN A 108 4.25 22.43 -3.53
N ASP A 109 4.95 21.50 -4.18
CA ASP A 109 5.21 20.18 -3.60
C ASP A 109 6.03 20.29 -2.31
N ARG A 110 7.09 21.11 -2.34
CA ARG A 110 7.94 21.35 -1.17
C ARG A 110 7.20 22.10 -0.06
N GLU A 111 6.35 23.05 -0.41
CA GLU A 111 5.49 23.75 0.55
C GLU A 111 4.48 22.78 1.20
N ALA A 112 3.88 21.89 0.42
CA ALA A 112 2.97 20.87 0.95
C ALA A 112 3.70 19.91 1.90
N LEU A 113 4.89 19.44 1.53
CA LEU A 113 5.73 18.61 2.39
C LEU A 113 6.01 19.29 3.73
N ASP A 114 6.46 20.55 3.72
CA ASP A 114 6.79 21.29 4.93
C ASP A 114 5.56 21.52 5.82
N ARG A 115 4.43 21.88 5.21
CA ARG A 115 3.17 22.08 5.95
C ARG A 115 2.60 20.77 6.53
N CYS A 116 2.75 19.64 5.83
CA CYS A 116 2.36 18.34 6.36
C CYS A 116 3.22 17.97 7.57
N ARG A 117 4.55 18.17 7.50
CA ARG A 117 5.47 17.94 8.63
C ARG A 117 5.17 18.84 9.82
N ALA A 118 4.78 20.09 9.58
CA ALA A 118 4.43 21.05 10.63
C ALA A 118 3.21 20.63 11.47
N LEU A 119 2.38 19.69 10.99
CA LEU A 119 1.30 19.10 11.78
C LEU A 119 1.82 18.23 12.94
N GLY A 120 3.07 17.77 12.89
CA GLY A 120 3.71 17.04 13.99
C GLY A 120 3.26 15.59 14.14
N HIS A 121 2.64 15.01 13.11
CA HIS A 121 2.23 13.60 13.12
C HIS A 121 3.44 12.67 13.20
N ARG A 122 3.35 11.63 14.03
CA ARG A 122 4.37 10.57 14.07
C ARG A 122 4.33 9.72 12.80
N TYR A 123 3.12 9.41 12.33
CA TYR A 123 2.84 8.66 11.11
C TYR A 123 1.69 9.30 10.32
N PRO A 124 1.71 9.23 8.98
CA PRO A 124 2.78 8.67 8.17
C PRO A 124 4.01 9.58 8.12
N GLU A 125 5.21 8.98 8.10
CA GLU A 125 6.46 9.72 7.90
C GLU A 125 6.51 10.29 6.48
N CYS A 126 6.85 11.57 6.34
CA CYS A 126 6.96 12.19 5.02
C CYS A 126 8.27 11.78 4.34
N THR A 127 8.17 11.08 3.22
CA THR A 127 9.29 10.66 2.36
C THR A 127 9.24 11.35 1.00
N GLY A 128 10.34 11.30 0.26
CA GLY A 128 10.42 11.83 -1.10
C GLY A 128 10.30 10.77 -2.18
N TRP A 129 10.10 11.23 -3.41
CA TRP A 129 10.34 10.43 -4.61
C TRP A 129 11.19 11.24 -5.60
N ILE A 130 12.29 10.65 -6.07
CA ILE A 130 13.19 11.26 -7.06
C ILE A 130 13.48 10.35 -8.24
N ARG A 131 13.93 10.93 -9.36
CA ARG A 131 14.47 10.14 -10.48
C ARG A 131 15.87 9.64 -10.15
N ALA A 132 16.29 8.54 -10.77
CA ALA A 132 17.64 7.99 -10.69
C ALA A 132 18.70 8.83 -11.44
N VAL A 133 18.79 10.13 -11.14
CA VAL A 133 19.78 11.05 -11.71
C VAL A 133 20.48 11.85 -10.62
N LYS A 134 21.80 12.06 -10.78
CA LYS A 134 22.66 12.69 -9.77
C LYS A 134 22.14 14.06 -9.30
N GLY A 135 21.48 14.82 -10.17
CA GLY A 135 20.94 16.15 -9.83
C GLY A 135 19.83 16.14 -8.79
N ASP A 136 18.99 15.10 -8.77
CA ASP A 136 17.78 15.09 -7.93
C ASP A 136 18.09 14.80 -6.46
N PHE A 137 19.25 14.22 -6.14
CA PHE A 137 19.73 14.05 -4.76
C PHE A 137 19.82 15.37 -3.98
N ARG A 138 20.02 16.48 -4.70
CA ARG A 138 20.02 17.81 -4.09
C ARG A 138 18.66 18.13 -3.48
N LEU A 139 17.55 17.76 -4.14
CA LEU A 139 16.19 18.03 -3.67
C LEU A 139 15.91 17.35 -2.33
N VAL A 140 16.34 16.10 -2.19
CA VAL A 140 16.19 15.31 -0.96
C VAL A 140 16.96 15.95 0.20
N THR A 141 18.21 16.34 -0.08
CA THR A 141 19.10 16.97 0.90
C THR A 141 18.57 18.35 1.33
N GLU A 142 18.15 19.18 0.37
CA GLU A 142 17.60 20.52 0.62
C GLU A 142 16.29 20.44 1.42
N CYS A 143 15.45 19.45 1.17
CA CYS A 143 14.22 19.22 1.93
C CYS A 143 14.46 18.49 3.27
N GLY A 144 15.71 18.12 3.61
CA GLY A 144 16.03 17.44 4.86
C GLY A 144 15.28 16.11 5.04
N LEU A 145 15.04 15.37 3.97
CA LEU A 145 14.38 14.07 4.02
C LEU A 145 15.34 12.98 4.50
N LYS A 146 14.87 12.12 5.41
CA LYS A 146 15.62 10.95 5.90
C LYS A 146 15.59 9.78 4.92
N GLU A 147 14.54 9.71 4.11
CA GLU A 147 14.28 8.63 3.17
C GLU A 147 13.62 9.17 1.90
N THR A 148 13.94 8.55 0.77
CA THR A 148 13.32 8.82 -0.53
C THR A 148 13.26 7.53 -1.35
N GLY A 149 12.15 7.33 -2.06
CA GLY A 149 12.09 6.40 -3.19
C GLY A 149 12.88 6.95 -4.38
N MET A 150 13.42 6.06 -5.20
CA MET A 150 14.16 6.41 -6.42
C MET A 150 13.84 5.42 -7.54
N LEU A 151 13.52 5.94 -8.72
CA LEU A 151 13.27 5.15 -9.94
C LEU A 151 13.89 5.81 -11.18
#